data_AF-A0A3B0YPR0-F1
#
_entry.id   AF-A0A3B0YPR0-F1
#
_cell.length_a   1.000
_cell.length_b   1.000
_cell.length_c   1.000
_cell.angle_alpha   90.00
_cell.angle_beta   90.00
_cell.angle_gamma   90.00
#
_symmetry.space_group_name_H-M   'P 1'
#
loop_
_entity.id
_entity.type
_entity.pdbx_description
1 polymer ?
#
loop_
_entity_poly.entity_id
_entity_poly.type
_entity_poly.pdbx_seq_one_letter_code
_entity_poly.pdbx_strand_id
1 'polypeptide(L)'
;MSENNETETMNDTDDSNRRKEDFEEFVNEVKDESDRAAVILGASKLDQLLGILLEAYLLPCPNMTDSLFSNNGLLGTFSSKIDLCYRLGIIDAQFSKSIHLTRRIRNTFAYEVCGAKLNNGSHKDCVKALTSPFKDSKWRSFG
;
A
#
# COMPACT_ATOMS: atom_id res chain seq x y z
N MET A 1 32.40 37.60 -7.09
CA MET A 1 31.02 37.48 -6.58
C MET A 1 30.18 37.12 -7.79
N SER A 2 29.25 36.15 -7.66
CA SER A 2 28.72 35.26 -8.72
C SER A 2 29.71 34.11 -9.01
N GLU A 3 29.39 32.82 -9.02
CA GLU A 3 28.13 32.06 -9.19
C GLU A 3 28.08 30.87 -8.22
N ASN A 4 26.88 30.39 -7.91
CA ASN A 4 26.57 28.99 -7.59
C ASN A 4 25.04 28.86 -7.50
N ASN A 5 24.40 28.35 -8.55
CA ASN A 5 22.99 27.97 -8.52
C ASN A 5 22.65 27.00 -9.67
N GLU A 6 23.18 25.77 -9.68
CA GLU A 6 22.84 24.80 -10.76
C GLU A 6 22.70 23.32 -10.32
N THR A 7 22.57 22.98 -9.02
CA THR A 7 22.56 21.55 -8.60
C THR A 7 21.29 21.08 -7.88
N GLU A 8 20.08 21.48 -8.30
CA GLU A 8 18.84 21.03 -7.63
C GLU A 8 17.77 20.35 -8.51
N THR A 9 18.00 20.11 -9.82
CA THR A 9 16.94 19.55 -10.70
C THR A 9 17.19 18.13 -11.26
N MET A 10 18.22 17.41 -10.82
CA MET A 10 18.64 16.14 -11.46
C MET A 10 18.31 14.83 -10.70
N ASN A 11 17.71 14.86 -9.51
CA ASN A 11 17.46 13.64 -8.71
C ASN A 11 16.00 13.13 -8.69
N ASP A 12 14.99 13.97 -8.96
CA ASP A 12 13.58 13.56 -8.78
C ASP A 12 13.05 12.64 -9.90
N THR A 13 13.57 12.78 -11.12
CA THR A 13 13.09 12.00 -12.28
C THR A 13 13.52 10.53 -12.21
N ASP A 14 14.72 10.25 -11.69
CA ASP A 14 15.31 8.90 -11.63
C ASP A 14 14.61 8.02 -10.58
N ASP A 15 14.32 8.58 -9.39
CA ASP A 15 13.59 7.87 -8.33
C ASP A 15 12.14 7.54 -8.72
N SER A 16 11.50 8.42 -9.48
CA SER A 16 10.13 8.19 -9.95
C SER A 16 10.03 7.05 -10.97
N ASN A 17 11.05 6.90 -11.84
CA ASN A 17 11.13 5.81 -12.81
C ASN A 17 11.39 4.48 -12.10
N ARG A 18 12.30 4.46 -11.13
CA ARG A 18 12.61 3.25 -10.36
C ARG A 18 11.40 2.71 -9.60
N ARG A 19 10.61 3.59 -8.97
CA ARG A 19 9.35 3.20 -8.31
C ARG A 19 8.30 2.65 -9.27
N LYS A 20 8.26 3.12 -10.52
CA LYS A 20 7.38 2.56 -11.56
C LYS A 20 7.85 1.18 -11.99
N GLU A 21 9.15 1.01 -12.25
CA GLU A 21 9.73 -0.29 -12.61
C GLU A 21 9.50 -1.34 -11.52
N ASP A 22 9.76 -1.00 -10.25
CA ASP A 22 9.50 -1.87 -9.09
C ASP A 22 8.02 -2.28 -9.00
N PHE A 23 7.11 -1.37 -9.35
CA PHE A 23 5.67 -1.63 -9.35
C PHE A 23 5.26 -2.54 -10.53
N GLU A 24 5.81 -2.31 -11.72
CA GLU A 24 5.57 -3.14 -12.90
C GLU A 24 6.08 -4.57 -12.71
N GLU A 25 7.28 -4.72 -12.13
CA GLU A 25 7.85 -6.03 -11.78
C GLU A 25 6.93 -6.77 -10.80
N PHE A 26 6.50 -6.10 -9.73
CA PHE A 26 5.55 -6.68 -8.76
C PHE A 26 4.23 -7.09 -9.42
N VAL A 27 3.68 -6.27 -10.31
CA VAL A 27 2.43 -6.60 -11.01
C VAL A 27 2.63 -7.82 -11.92
N ASN A 28 3.76 -7.91 -12.62
CA ASN A 28 4.08 -9.05 -13.47
C ASN A 28 4.23 -10.34 -12.66
N GLU A 29 4.90 -10.29 -11.51
CA GLU A 29 5.02 -11.43 -10.59
C GLU A 29 3.65 -11.90 -10.09
N VAL A 30 2.80 -10.96 -9.68
CA VAL A 30 1.46 -11.27 -9.14
C VAL A 30 0.48 -11.75 -10.20
N LYS A 31 0.68 -11.41 -11.47
CA LYS A 31 -0.27 -11.70 -12.55
C LYS A 31 -0.40 -13.18 -12.87
N ASP A 32 0.69 -13.92 -12.76
CA ASP A 32 0.73 -15.36 -13.08
C ASP A 32 0.41 -16.24 -11.85
N GLU A 33 0.23 -15.61 -10.69
CA GLU A 33 -0.04 -16.28 -9.42
C GLU A 33 -1.53 -16.62 -9.22
N SER A 34 -1.79 -17.50 -8.26
CA SER A 34 -3.18 -17.81 -7.87
C SER A 34 -3.89 -16.58 -7.30
N ASP A 35 -5.22 -16.49 -7.48
CA ASP A 35 -6.10 -15.51 -6.85
C ASP A 35 -5.79 -15.26 -5.36
N ARG A 36 -5.50 -16.34 -4.62
CA ARG A 36 -5.10 -16.30 -3.21
C ARG A 36 -3.74 -15.65 -3.03
N ALA A 37 -2.74 -16.07 -3.79
CA ALA A 37 -1.39 -15.52 -3.74
C ALA A 37 -1.40 -14.03 -4.10
N ALA A 38 -2.12 -13.63 -5.15
CA ALA A 38 -2.25 -12.24 -5.55
C ALA A 38 -2.83 -11.34 -4.45
N VAL A 39 -3.89 -11.80 -3.76
CA VAL A 39 -4.48 -11.08 -2.62
C VAL A 39 -3.49 -10.95 -1.46
N ILE A 40 -2.78 -12.03 -1.12
CA ILE A 40 -1.82 -12.04 0.00
C ILE A 40 -0.65 -11.11 -0.30
N LEU A 41 -0.07 -11.22 -1.50
CA LEU A 41 1.05 -10.39 -1.95
C LEU A 41 0.64 -8.92 -2.02
N GLY A 42 -0.50 -8.61 -2.64
CA GLY A 42 -1.02 -7.24 -2.74
C GLY A 42 -1.27 -6.60 -1.36
N ALA A 43 -1.89 -7.34 -0.44
CA ALA A 43 -2.11 -6.84 0.91
C ALA A 43 -0.82 -6.68 1.72
N SER A 44 0.17 -7.57 1.52
CA SER A 44 1.49 -7.45 2.12
C SER A 44 2.23 -6.20 1.60
N LYS A 45 2.18 -5.95 0.28
CA LYS A 45 2.77 -4.75 -0.33
C LYS A 45 2.13 -3.47 0.21
N LEU A 46 0.80 -3.43 0.38
CA LEU A 46 0.13 -2.28 0.99
C LEU A 46 0.57 -2.04 2.45
N ASP A 47 0.73 -3.10 3.24
CA ASP A 47 1.20 -2.99 4.63
C ASP A 47 2.64 -2.42 4.70
N GLN A 48 3.51 -2.84 3.78
CA GLN A 48 4.86 -2.28 3.64
C GLN A 48 4.83 -0.80 3.25
N LEU A 49 4.03 -0.43 2.23
CA LEU A 49 3.92 0.96 1.77
C LEU A 49 3.38 1.90 2.85
N LEU A 50 2.42 1.46 3.66
CA LEU A 50 1.96 2.24 4.82
C LEU A 50 3.06 2.41 5.87
N GLY A 51 3.90 1.39 6.07
CA GLY A 51 5.09 1.49 6.93
C GLY A 51 6.03 2.59 6.45
N ILE A 52 6.41 2.54 5.17
CA ILE A 52 7.30 3.53 4.53
C ILE A 52 6.71 4.94 4.62
N LEU A 53 5.39 5.10 4.38
CA LEU A 53 4.72 6.39 4.51
C LEU A 53 4.80 6.94 5.95
N LEU A 54 4.59 6.09 6.95
CA LEU A 54 4.65 6.49 8.35
C LEU A 54 6.09 6.80 8.76
N GLU A 55 7.08 6.00 8.33
CA GLU A 55 8.50 6.27 8.59
C GLU A 55 8.96 7.60 7.99
N ALA A 56 8.46 7.94 6.79
CA ALA A 56 8.77 9.21 6.14
C ALA A 56 8.06 10.41 6.78
N TYR A 57 6.89 10.20 7.41
CA TYR A 57 6.08 11.26 8.00
C TYR A 57 6.38 11.52 9.48
N LEU A 58 6.74 10.49 10.23
CA LEU A 58 7.05 10.58 11.65
C LEU A 58 8.48 11.12 11.86
N LEU A 59 8.73 11.68 13.05
CA LEU A 59 10.07 12.11 13.42
C LEU A 59 11.01 10.89 13.48
N PRO A 60 12.27 11.04 13.01
CA PRO A 60 13.23 9.94 13.04
C PRO A 60 13.46 9.47 14.47
N CYS A 61 13.48 8.15 14.65
CA CYS A 61 13.78 7.56 15.95
C CYS A 61 15.27 7.79 16.29
N PRO A 62 15.59 8.32 17.49
CA PRO A 62 16.98 8.50 17.91
C PRO A 62 17.72 7.18 18.21
N ASN A 63 16.98 6.07 18.31
CA ASN A 63 17.53 4.74 18.58
C ASN A 63 17.71 3.95 17.27
N MET A 64 18.68 3.03 17.22
CA MET A 64 18.95 2.20 16.03
C MET A 64 17.75 1.31 15.62
N THR A 65 16.83 1.01 16.53
CA THR A 65 15.64 0.20 16.26
C THR A 65 14.38 0.98 16.66
N ASP A 66 13.49 1.18 15.68
CA ASP A 66 12.18 1.78 15.95
C ASP A 66 11.23 0.73 16.52
N SER A 67 11.06 0.75 17.84
CA SER A 67 10.18 -0.16 18.56
C SER A 67 8.70 0.04 18.18
N LEU A 68 8.32 1.19 17.61
CA LEU A 68 6.94 1.44 17.17
C LEU A 68 6.54 0.53 16.02
N PHE A 69 7.45 0.31 15.06
CA PHE A 69 7.21 -0.54 13.88
C PHE A 69 7.55 -2.01 14.10
N SER A 70 8.10 -2.36 15.27
CA SER A 70 8.34 -3.75 15.63
C SER A 70 7.05 -4.57 15.61
N ASN A 71 7.14 -5.89 15.42
CA ASN A 71 5.96 -6.77 15.29
C ASN A 71 5.06 -6.75 16.55
N ASN A 72 5.62 -6.42 17.71
CA ASN A 72 4.92 -6.25 18.98
C ASN A 72 4.67 -4.77 19.35
N GLY A 73 5.06 -3.85 18.47
CA GLY A 73 4.93 -2.40 18.63
C GLY A 73 3.55 -1.88 18.25
N LEU A 74 3.28 -0.61 18.57
CA LEU A 74 1.98 0.02 18.29
C LEU A 74 1.63 0.03 16.80
N LEU A 75 2.63 0.11 15.92
CA LEU A 75 2.50 0.11 14.45
C LEU A 75 2.93 -1.23 13.84
N GLY A 76 3.09 -2.28 14.64
CA GLY A 76 3.43 -3.63 14.16
C GLY A 76 2.34 -4.30 13.34
N THR A 77 1.08 -3.87 13.50
CA THR A 77 -0.05 -4.47 12.78
C THR A 77 -0.50 -3.63 11.60
N PHE A 78 -0.91 -4.30 10.52
CA PHE A 78 -1.48 -3.65 9.34
C PHE A 78 -2.65 -2.70 9.66
N SER A 79 -3.49 -3.03 10.66
CA SER A 79 -4.64 -2.18 11.05
C SER A 79 -4.18 -0.91 11.70
N SER A 80 -3.23 -1.02 12.63
CA SER A 80 -2.69 0.14 13.35
C SER A 80 -2.10 1.14 12.38
N LYS A 81 -1.40 0.67 11.35
CA LYS A 81 -0.84 1.54 10.31
C LYS A 81 -1.93 2.24 9.49
N ILE A 82 -2.97 1.50 9.04
CA ILE A 82 -4.10 2.10 8.30
C ILE A 82 -4.77 3.20 9.13
N ASP A 83 -5.07 2.89 10.39
CA ASP A 83 -5.78 3.80 11.29
C ASP A 83 -4.93 5.03 11.60
N LEU A 84 -3.63 4.86 11.83
CA LEU A 84 -2.73 5.99 12.07
C LEU A 84 -2.58 6.87 10.81
N CYS A 85 -2.35 6.29 9.63
CA CYS A 85 -2.28 7.05 8.38
C CYS A 85 -3.54 7.89 8.16
N TYR A 86 -4.72 7.33 8.42
CA TYR A 86 -5.97 8.06 8.31
C TYR A 86 -6.07 9.19 9.35
N ARG A 87 -5.72 8.91 10.61
CA ARG A 87 -5.77 9.92 11.69
C ARG A 87 -4.77 11.06 11.49
N LEU A 88 -3.65 10.80 10.82
CA LEU A 88 -2.68 11.82 10.42
C LEU A 88 -3.08 12.58 9.15
N GLY A 89 -4.14 12.15 8.46
CA GLY A 89 -4.58 12.77 7.20
C GLY A 89 -3.71 12.43 6.00
N ILE A 90 -2.81 11.44 6.11
CA ILE A 90 -1.97 10.95 5.00
C ILE A 90 -2.85 10.27 3.94
N ILE A 91 -3.93 9.62 4.37
CA ILE A 91 -4.92 8.99 3.51
C ILE A 91 -6.32 9.47 3.87
N ASP A 92 -7.21 9.50 2.89
CA ASP A 92 -8.61 9.85 3.12
C ASP A 92 -9.44 8.68 3.68
N ALA A 93 -10.69 8.98 4.08
CA ALA A 93 -11.60 8.00 4.65
C ALA A 93 -12.02 6.90 3.66
N GLN A 94 -12.09 7.18 2.37
CA GLN A 94 -12.47 6.19 1.35
C GLN A 94 -11.32 5.23 1.08
N PHE A 95 -10.09 5.74 1.02
CA PHE A 95 -8.89 4.95 0.85
C PHE A 95 -8.63 4.07 2.08
N SER A 96 -8.76 4.63 3.30
CA SER A 96 -8.69 3.86 4.55
C SER A 96 -9.68 2.69 4.56
N LYS A 97 -10.96 2.94 4.20
CA LYS A 97 -11.98 1.88 4.08
C LYS A 97 -11.60 0.82 3.05
N SER A 98 -11.03 1.23 1.92
CA SER A 98 -10.59 0.33 0.86
C SER A 98 -9.46 -0.57 1.32
N ILE A 99 -8.44 -0.03 2.00
CA ILE A 99 -7.33 -0.85 2.52
C ILE A 99 -7.83 -1.80 3.62
N HIS A 100 -8.72 -1.34 4.50
CA HIS A 100 -9.36 -2.21 5.50
C HIS A 100 -10.16 -3.35 4.86
N LEU A 101 -10.81 -3.11 3.73
CA LEU A 101 -11.49 -4.15 2.97
C LEU A 101 -10.48 -5.14 2.37
N THR A 102 -9.36 -4.68 1.80
CA THR A 102 -8.27 -5.56 1.34
C THR A 102 -7.70 -6.41 2.47
N ARG A 103 -7.49 -5.85 3.66
CA ARG A 103 -7.09 -6.60 4.87
C ARG A 103 -8.09 -7.71 5.19
N ARG A 104 -9.40 -7.42 5.15
CA ARG A 104 -10.45 -8.42 5.40
C ARG A 104 -10.41 -9.54 4.37
N ILE A 105 -10.31 -9.20 3.08
CA ILE A 105 -10.20 -10.19 1.99
C ILE A 105 -8.97 -11.08 2.24
N ARG A 106 -7.79 -10.50 2.48
CA ARG A 106 -6.57 -11.26 2.80
C ARG A 106 -6.79 -12.24 3.94
N ASN A 107 -7.41 -11.79 5.04
CA ASN A 107 -7.65 -12.65 6.19
C ASN A 107 -8.59 -13.80 5.82
N THR A 108 -9.68 -13.57 5.07
CA THR A 108 -10.56 -14.64 4.59
C THR A 108 -9.79 -15.66 3.74
N PHE A 109 -8.98 -15.20 2.78
CA PHE A 109 -8.14 -16.08 1.95
C PHE A 109 -7.06 -16.83 2.74
N ALA A 110 -6.56 -16.27 3.84
CA ALA A 110 -5.61 -16.95 4.72
C ALA A 110 -6.26 -18.13 5.48
N TYR A 111 -7.52 -17.98 5.90
CA TYR A 111 -8.28 -19.02 6.60
C TYR A 111 -8.90 -20.07 5.67
N GLU A 112 -9.25 -19.74 4.42
CA GLU A 112 -9.78 -20.71 3.44
C GLU A 112 -8.65 -21.55 2.82
N VAL A 113 -8.32 -22.67 3.46
CA VAL A 113 -7.18 -23.56 3.12
C VAL A 113 -7.32 -24.24 1.74
N CYS A 114 -8.49 -24.24 1.09
CA CYS A 114 -8.70 -24.95 -0.18
C CYS A 114 -9.66 -24.22 -1.14
N GLY A 115 -9.18 -23.87 -2.35
CA GLY A 115 -10.04 -23.55 -3.50
C GLY A 115 -10.66 -22.14 -3.57
N ALA A 116 -10.22 -21.18 -2.76
CA ALA A 116 -10.73 -19.81 -2.80
C ALA A 116 -10.40 -19.13 -4.16
N LYS A 117 -11.44 -18.77 -4.91
CA LYS A 117 -11.36 -18.01 -6.16
C LYS A 117 -11.96 -16.62 -5.96
N LEU A 118 -11.37 -15.60 -6.58
CA LEU A 118 -11.89 -14.22 -6.60
C LEU A 118 -13.33 -14.13 -7.15
N ASN A 119 -13.76 -15.15 -7.91
CA ASN A 119 -15.11 -15.23 -8.49
C ASN A 119 -16.16 -15.94 -7.61
N ASN A 120 -15.81 -16.44 -6.41
CA ASN A 120 -16.84 -16.86 -5.44
C ASN A 120 -17.57 -15.62 -4.89
N GLY A 121 -18.90 -15.68 -4.80
CA GLY A 121 -19.78 -14.51 -4.66
C GLY A 121 -19.34 -13.47 -3.61
N SER A 122 -18.96 -13.91 -2.41
CA SER A 122 -18.50 -13.02 -1.32
C SER A 122 -17.24 -12.21 -1.68
N HIS A 123 -16.28 -12.81 -2.41
CA HIS A 123 -15.06 -12.12 -2.84
C HIS A 123 -15.32 -11.17 -4.00
N LYS A 124 -16.23 -11.52 -4.91
CA LYS A 124 -16.62 -10.66 -6.04
C LYS A 124 -17.29 -9.37 -5.57
N ASP A 125 -18.13 -9.46 -4.55
CA ASP A 125 -18.78 -8.29 -3.97
C ASP A 125 -17.78 -7.41 -3.21
N CYS A 126 -16.79 -8.01 -2.54
CA CYS A 126 -15.68 -7.27 -1.93
C CYS A 126 -14.80 -6.58 -2.98
N VAL A 127 -14.44 -7.27 -4.08
CA VAL A 127 -13.65 -6.68 -5.18
C VAL A 127 -14.45 -5.59 -5.91
N LYS A 128 -15.76 -5.77 -6.09
CA LYS A 128 -16.63 -4.71 -6.61
C LYS A 128 -16.69 -3.51 -5.67
N ALA A 129 -16.83 -3.74 -4.36
CA ALA A 129 -16.83 -2.67 -3.37
C ALA A 129 -15.49 -1.93 -3.30
N LEU A 130 -14.37 -2.64 -3.47
CA LEU A 130 -13.04 -2.05 -3.63
C LEU A 130 -12.95 -1.21 -4.91
N THR A 131 -13.42 -1.73 -6.04
CA THR A 131 -13.26 -1.05 -7.34
C THR A 131 -14.29 0.05 -7.60
N SER A 132 -15.43 0.04 -6.91
CA SER A 132 -16.50 1.03 -7.06
C SER A 132 -16.01 2.48 -6.85
N PRO A 133 -15.28 2.84 -5.78
CA PRO A 133 -14.76 4.21 -5.59
C PRO A 133 -13.69 4.59 -6.64
N PHE A 134 -13.04 3.61 -7.27
CA PHE A 134 -12.01 3.86 -8.30
C PHE A 134 -12.55 3.91 -9.74
N LYS A 135 -13.82 3.52 -9.96
CA LYS A 135 -14.46 3.56 -11.30
C LYS A 135 -14.93 4.96 -11.71
N ASP A 136 -15.30 5.80 -10.73
CA ASP A 136 -15.84 7.15 -10.98
C ASP A 136 -14.84 8.27 -10.67
N SER A 137 -13.62 7.95 -10.22
CA SER A 137 -12.63 8.96 -9.88
C SER A 137 -11.87 9.46 -11.11
N LYS A 138 -11.78 10.79 -11.24
CA LYS A 138 -11.04 11.58 -12.24
C LYS A 138 -9.52 11.35 -12.24
N TRP A 139 -9.00 10.24 -11.70
CA TRP A 139 -7.56 9.99 -11.58
C TRP A 139 -6.86 9.71 -12.93
N ARG A 140 -7.62 9.51 -14.02
CA ARG A 140 -7.10 9.43 -15.40
C ARG A 140 -6.55 10.76 -15.96
N SER A 141 -6.66 11.88 -15.24
CA SER A 141 -6.25 13.20 -15.75
C SER A 141 -4.96 13.78 -15.16
N PHE A 142 -4.17 13.00 -14.42
CA PHE A 142 -2.80 13.41 -14.12
C PHE A 142 -1.85 12.62 -15.02
N GLY A 143 -1.47 13.28 -16.12
CA GLY A 143 -0.28 12.96 -16.89
C GLY A 143 0.98 13.38 -16.16
#